data_AF-A0A963MVF7-F1
#
_entry.id   AF-A0A963MVF7-F1
#
_cell.length_a   1.000
_cell.length_b   1.000
_cell.length_c   1.000
_cell.angle_alpha   90.00
_cell.angle_beta   90.00
_cell.angle_gamma   90.00
#
_symmetry.space_group_name_H-M   'P 1'
#
loop_
_entity.id
_entity.type
_entity.pdbx_description
1 polymer ?
#
loop_
_entity_poly.entity_id
_entity_poly.type
_entity_poly.pdbx_seq_one_letter_code
_entity_poly.pdbx_strand_id
1 'polypeptide(L)'
;MSGRLLRNTIALALACATWSATAHAQSGDDRVDFCQGAYRIMGWHMGLLAEIARGEKPFDAAAVKHWAGHLQWAERLPAQTDTQGSRKVANSRMKPEA
;
A
#
# COMPACT_ATOMS: atom_id res chain seq x y z
N MET A 1 13.09 -36.03 -37.31
CA MET A 1 12.63 -34.74 -36.73
C MET A 1 13.73 -33.72 -36.88
N SER A 2 13.50 -32.66 -37.66
CA SER A 2 14.55 -31.75 -38.14
C SER A 2 15.10 -30.89 -36.99
N GLY A 3 16.42 -30.90 -36.75
CA GLY A 3 17.07 -30.24 -35.61
C GLY A 3 16.82 -28.71 -35.51
N ARG A 4 16.35 -28.09 -36.61
CA ARG A 4 15.91 -26.69 -36.61
C ARG A 4 14.60 -26.48 -35.82
N LEU A 5 13.67 -27.44 -35.86
CA LEU A 5 12.40 -27.37 -35.13
C LEU A 5 12.61 -27.51 -33.63
N LEU A 6 13.52 -28.40 -33.21
CA LEU A 6 13.89 -28.59 -31.80
C LEU A 6 14.60 -27.35 -31.23
N ARG A 7 15.49 -26.73 -32.01
CA ARG A 7 16.20 -25.51 -31.60
C ARG A 7 15.26 -24.31 -31.46
N ASN A 8 14.26 -24.20 -32.35
CA ASN A 8 13.29 -23.11 -32.31
C ASN A 8 12.27 -23.26 -31.15
N THR A 9 11.91 -24.49 -30.77
CA THR A 9 11.06 -24.73 -29.60
C THR A 9 11.78 -24.47 -28.28
N ILE A 10 13.06 -24.82 -28.17
CA ILE A 10 13.89 -24.51 -26.99
C ILE A 10 14.08 -22.99 -26.84
N ALA A 11 14.35 -22.28 -27.95
CA ALA A 11 14.51 -20.82 -27.93
C ALA A 11 13.22 -20.09 -27.51
N LEU A 12 12.05 -20.56 -27.96
CA LEU A 12 10.77 -19.98 -27.59
C LEU A 12 10.40 -20.26 -26.12
N ALA A 13 10.71 -21.46 -25.62
CA ALA A 13 10.50 -21.81 -24.21
C ALA A 13 11.39 -20.98 -23.25
N LEU A 14 12.63 -20.69 -23.64
CA LEU A 14 13.54 -19.80 -22.89
C LEU A 14 13.07 -18.33 -22.91
N ALA A 15 12.47 -17.87 -24.01
CA ALA A 15 11.93 -16.52 -24.13
C ALA A 15 10.66 -16.30 -23.28
N CYS A 16 9.83 -17.34 -23.09
CA CYS A 16 8.66 -17.24 -22.20
C CYS A 16 9.04 -17.32 -20.71
N ALA A 17 10.15 -17.98 -20.35
CA ALA A 17 10.57 -18.15 -18.96
C ALA A 17 11.09 -16.84 -18.31
N THR A 18 11.47 -15.83 -19.09
CA THR A 18 11.95 -14.54 -18.56
C THR A 18 10.82 -13.56 -18.24
N TRP A 19 9.58 -13.84 -18.65
CA TRP A 19 8.44 -12.96 -18.37
C TRP A 19 7.80 -13.20 -16.99
N SER A 20 8.10 -14.33 -16.35
CA SER A 20 7.42 -14.77 -15.11
C SER A 20 7.94 -14.16 -13.81
N ALA A 21 8.75 -13.10 -13.86
CA ALA A 21 9.37 -12.52 -12.66
C ALA A 21 9.16 -11.01 -12.54
N THR A 22 7.90 -10.57 -12.52
CA THR A 22 7.51 -9.35 -11.76
C THR A 22 6.65 -9.75 -10.57
N ALA A 23 7.14 -10.71 -9.78
CA ALA A 23 6.75 -10.74 -8.39
C ALA A 23 7.32 -9.48 -7.75
N HIS A 24 6.56 -8.38 -7.77
CA HIS A 24 6.84 -7.21 -6.94
C HIS A 24 6.71 -7.66 -5.48
N ALA A 25 7.76 -8.31 -4.94
CA ALA A 25 7.91 -8.44 -3.51
C ALA A 25 7.91 -6.99 -3.00
N GLN A 26 6.78 -6.57 -2.39
CA GLN A 26 6.63 -5.23 -1.87
C GLN A 26 7.80 -4.96 -0.92
N SER A 27 8.68 -4.08 -1.36
CA SER A 27 9.93 -3.78 -0.66
C SER A 27 9.63 -3.18 0.71
N GLY A 28 10.65 -3.08 1.57
CA GLY A 28 10.52 -2.34 2.82
C GLY A 28 9.98 -0.92 2.56
N ASP A 29 10.51 -0.26 1.54
CA ASP A 29 10.16 1.10 1.14
C ASP A 29 8.69 1.20 0.70
N ASP A 30 8.24 0.30 -0.17
CA ASP A 30 6.83 0.28 -0.63
C ASP A 30 5.85 0.15 0.54
N ARG A 31 6.23 -0.64 1.55
CA ARG A 31 5.42 -0.85 2.76
C ARG A 31 5.38 0.41 3.62
N VAL A 32 6.52 1.08 3.80
CA VAL A 32 6.58 2.34 4.56
C VAL A 32 5.78 3.42 3.86
N ASP A 33 5.92 3.56 2.54
CA ASP A 33 5.19 4.56 1.75
C ASP A 33 3.68 4.30 1.78
N PHE A 34 3.27 3.04 1.66
CA PHE A 34 1.87 2.64 1.82
C PHE A 34 1.33 2.97 3.23
N CYS A 35 2.11 2.69 4.27
CA CYS A 35 1.75 3.00 5.66
C CYS A 35 1.55 4.51 5.86
N GLN A 36 2.51 5.32 5.41
CA GLN A 36 2.46 6.76 5.52
C GLN A 36 1.31 7.36 4.71
N GLY A 37 1.03 6.81 3.53
CA GLY A 37 -0.13 7.16 2.71
C GLY A 37 -1.45 6.90 3.45
N ALA A 38 -1.60 5.72 4.07
CA ALA A 38 -2.79 5.39 4.87
C ALA A 38 -2.98 6.38 6.02
N TYR A 39 -1.94 6.68 6.79
CA TYR A 39 -2.01 7.67 7.86
C TYR A 39 -2.34 9.09 7.36
N ARG A 40 -1.88 9.46 6.16
CA ARG A 40 -2.23 10.76 5.57
C ARG A 40 -3.71 10.85 5.20
N ILE A 41 -4.28 9.78 4.66
CA ILE A 41 -5.73 9.70 4.37
C ILE A 41 -6.53 9.80 5.67
N MET A 42 -6.12 9.06 6.72
CA MET A 42 -6.76 9.14 8.03
C MET A 42 -6.69 10.56 8.61
N GLY A 43 -5.51 11.18 8.60
CA GLY A 43 -5.29 12.53 9.11
C GLY A 43 -6.15 13.59 8.40
N TRP A 44 -6.30 13.47 7.09
CA TRP A 44 -7.16 14.37 6.31
C TRP A 44 -8.63 14.30 6.75
N HIS A 45 -9.20 13.10 6.80
CA HIS A 45 -10.61 12.90 7.18
C HIS A 45 -10.87 13.21 8.66
N MET A 46 -9.92 12.89 9.53
CA MET A 46 -9.97 13.32 10.94
C MET A 46 -9.92 14.83 11.09
N GLY A 47 -9.15 15.54 10.28
CA GLY A 47 -9.14 17.00 10.26
C GLY A 47 -10.53 17.58 9.96
N LEU A 48 -11.20 17.08 8.92
CA LEU A 48 -12.54 17.52 8.54
C LEU A 48 -13.58 17.26 9.64
N LEU A 49 -13.50 16.11 10.31
CA LEU A 49 -14.37 15.78 11.43
C LEU A 49 -14.05 16.64 12.67
N ALA A 50 -12.78 16.96 12.90
CA ALA A 50 -12.37 17.82 14.00
C ALA A 50 -12.85 19.27 13.80
N GLU A 51 -12.87 19.80 12.59
CA GLU A 51 -13.44 21.13 12.29
C GLU A 51 -14.94 21.19 12.66
N ILE A 52 -15.71 20.13 12.36
CA ILE A 52 -17.11 20.02 12.79
C ILE A 52 -17.19 19.94 14.33
N ALA A 53 -16.37 19.10 14.96
CA ALA A 53 -16.37 18.93 16.41
C ALA A 53 -16.00 20.21 17.18
N ARG A 54 -15.14 21.06 16.59
CA ARG A 54 -14.78 22.38 17.13
C ARG A 54 -15.82 23.47 16.82
N GLY A 55 -16.84 23.19 16.01
CA GLY A 55 -17.84 24.16 15.58
C GLY A 55 -17.36 25.12 14.49
N GLU A 56 -16.22 24.84 13.84
CA GLU A 56 -15.68 25.63 12.73
C GLU A 56 -16.47 25.40 11.43
N LYS A 57 -17.11 24.23 11.30
CA LYS A 57 -18.02 23.88 10.21
C LYS A 57 -19.37 23.39 10.75
N PRO A 58 -20.49 23.71 10.08
CA PRO A 58 -21.78 23.16 10.46
C PRO A 58 -21.81 21.65 10.29
N PHE A 59 -22.62 20.98 11.12
CA PHE A 59 -22.80 19.54 11.03
C PHE A 59 -23.62 19.16 9.79
N ASP A 60 -23.06 18.26 8.98
CA ASP A 60 -23.74 17.58 7.88
C ASP A 60 -23.58 16.06 8.08
N ALA A 61 -24.70 15.39 8.35
CA ALA A 61 -24.74 13.95 8.61
C ALA A 61 -24.20 13.12 7.44
N ALA A 62 -24.44 13.53 6.19
CA ALA A 62 -24.01 12.80 5.01
C ALA A 62 -22.48 12.92 4.85
N ALA A 63 -21.94 14.13 5.02
CA ALA A 63 -20.51 14.38 4.98
C ALA A 63 -19.77 13.64 6.11
N VAL A 64 -20.29 13.71 7.34
CA VAL A 64 -19.73 13.01 8.50
C VAL A 64 -19.70 11.49 8.27
N LYS A 65 -20.81 10.91 7.79
CA LYS A 65 -20.88 9.48 7.47
C LYS A 65 -19.88 9.08 6.39
N HIS A 66 -19.72 9.91 5.36
CA HIS A 66 -18.77 9.67 4.28
C HIS A 66 -17.32 9.65 4.79
N TRP A 67 -16.91 10.66 5.55
CA TRP A 67 -15.54 10.76 6.06
C TRP A 67 -15.23 9.71 7.14
N ALA A 68 -16.19 9.41 8.02
CA ALA A 68 -16.04 8.34 9.00
C ALA A 68 -15.90 6.97 8.32
N GLY A 69 -16.61 6.73 7.21
CA GLY A 69 -16.46 5.52 6.42
C GLY A 69 -15.05 5.34 5.84
N HIS A 70 -14.45 6.42 5.31
CA HIS A 70 -13.06 6.40 4.84
C HIS A 70 -12.07 6.10 5.97
N LEU A 71 -12.30 6.66 7.16
CA LEU A 71 -11.47 6.35 8.32
C LEU A 71 -11.55 4.88 8.70
N GLN A 72 -12.77 4.33 8.79
CA GLN A 72 -13.00 2.93 9.16
C GLN A 72 -12.37 1.95 8.16
N TRP A 73 -12.31 2.33 6.88
CA TRP A 73 -11.57 1.56 5.90
C TRP A 73 -10.05 1.70 6.09
N ALA A 74 -9.56 2.94 6.22
CA ALA A 74 -8.13 3.24 6.29
C ALA A 74 -7.45 2.72 7.57
N GLU A 75 -8.15 2.66 8.70
CA GLU A 75 -7.60 2.24 10.01
C GLU A 75 -6.97 0.83 9.97
N ARG A 76 -7.44 -0.03 9.06
CA ARG A 76 -7.02 -1.43 8.97
C ARG A 76 -5.77 -1.62 8.11
N LEU A 77 -5.34 -0.59 7.39
CA LEU A 77 -4.26 -0.67 6.41
C LEU A 77 -2.86 -0.63 7.05
N PRO A 78 -2.54 0.26 8.03
CA PRO A 78 -1.19 0.39 8.55
C PRO A 78 -0.64 -0.90 9.18
N ALA A 79 -1.48 -1.67 9.90
CA ALA A 79 -1.05 -2.91 10.57
C ALA A 79 -0.47 -3.96 9.60
N GLN A 80 -0.84 -3.91 8.33
CA GLN A 80 -0.39 -4.87 7.30
C GLN A 80 1.03 -4.55 6.78
N THR A 81 1.56 -3.38 7.11
CA THR A 81 2.85 -2.88 6.64
C THR A 81 3.99 -3.12 7.61
N ASP A 82 3.67 -3.50 8.84
CA ASP A 82 4.63 -3.65 9.91
C ASP A 82 5.42 -4.96 9.78
N THR A 83 6.66 -4.85 9.33
CA THR A 83 7.57 -5.97 9.10
C THR A 83 8.98 -5.57 9.52
N GLN A 84 9.85 -6.55 9.77
CA GLN A 84 11.25 -6.25 10.06
C GLN A 84 11.95 -5.50 8.91
N GLY A 85 11.52 -5.72 7.65
CA GLY A 85 12.03 -5.02 6.48
C GLY A 85 11.64 -3.54 6.46
N SER A 86 10.37 -3.21 6.70
CA SER A 86 9.87 -1.83 6.74
C SER A 86 10.36 -1.02 7.94
N ARG A 87 10.67 -1.67 9.07
CA ARG A 87 11.29 -1.00 10.25
C ARG A 87 12.73 -0.54 10.02
N LYS A 88 13.45 -1.16 9.08
CA LYS A 88 14.87 -0.87 8.80
C LYS A 88 15.07 0.15 7.68
N VAL A 89 14.00 0.60 7.03
CA VAL A 89 14.09 1.59 5.95
C VAL A 89 14.44 2.95 6.54
N ALA A 90 15.31 3.70 5.85
CA ALA A 90 15.79 5.00 6.31
C ALA A 90 14.67 6.05 6.54
N ASN A 91 13.60 6.02 5.75
CA ASN A 91 12.45 6.93 5.91
C ASN A 91 11.38 6.40 6.88
N SER A 92 11.59 5.23 7.49
CA SER A 92 10.64 4.63 8.42
C SER A 92 10.65 5.38 9.75
N ARG A 93 9.45 5.69 10.24
CA ARG A 93 9.23 6.21 11.60
C ARG A 93 8.70 5.14 12.55
N MET A 94 8.65 3.89 12.08
CA MET A 94 8.26 2.77 12.93
C MET A 94 9.32 2.57 14.00
N LYS A 95 8.86 2.40 15.24
CA LYS A 95 9.75 2.11 16.35
C LYS A 95 10.41 0.73 16.18
N PRO A 96 11.60 0.49 16.74
CA PRO A 96 12.18 -0.84 16.78
C PRO A 96 11.37 -1.81 17.65
N GLU A 97 10.76 -1.32 18.73
CA GLU A 97 9.88 -2.10 19.61
C GLU A 97 8.48 -2.31 19.00
N ALA A 98 7.92 -3.52 19.14
CA ALA A 98 6.56 -3.87 18.71
C ALA A 98 5.64 -4.00 19.93
#